data_AF-T2JNI6-F1
#
_entry.id   AF-T2JNI6-F1
#
_cell.length_a   1.000
_cell.length_b   1.000
_cell.length_c   1.000
_cell.angle_alpha   90.00
_cell.angle_beta   90.00
_cell.angle_gamma   90.00
#
_symmetry.space_group_name_H-M   'P 1'
#
loop_
_entity.id
_entity.type
_entity.pdbx_description
1 polymer ?
#
loop_
_entity_poly.entity_id
_entity_poly.type
_entity_poly.pdbx_seq_one_letter_code
_entity_poly.pdbx_strand_id
1 'polypeptide(L)'
;MNKYSWEIFRNERKVEIAVTESLSSKELNDYNPRKAESDLLLDKLRQLRKHLADQNRIAPYVIFADSSLRLMAQIKPQTIEAFKNISGVTAYKAQQYGDSFVSVIREFCQQQSLPTPLPTNTNMATLQLYQQGLSVPEIAERRNLKQTTIYGHIADLIEMNQPIDVDSFVSEHKKP
;
A
#
# COMPACT_ATOMS: atom_id res chain seq x y z
N MET A 1 -4.23 18.10 29.58
CA MET A 1 -3.16 18.97 29.05
C MET A 1 -2.19 18.08 28.29
N ASN A 2 -1.82 18.50 27.08
CA ASN A 2 -0.97 17.81 26.12
C ASN A 2 0.53 18.04 26.44
N LYS A 3 1.42 17.18 25.90
CA LYS A 3 2.73 17.52 25.28
C LYS A 3 3.95 16.68 25.75
N TYR A 4 4.76 16.38 24.72
CA TYR A 4 6.18 16.00 24.72
C TYR A 4 6.50 14.49 24.70
N SER A 5 6.33 13.91 23.51
CA SER A 5 7.40 13.08 22.93
C SER A 5 7.75 13.62 21.54
N TRP A 6 7.96 14.93 21.51
CA TRP A 6 9.05 15.57 20.78
C TRP A 6 10.16 15.73 21.82
N GLU A 7 11.43 15.62 21.41
CA GLU A 7 12.61 15.40 22.25
C GLU A 7 12.76 13.90 22.56
N ILE A 8 13.59 13.15 21.83
CA ILE A 8 15.06 13.18 21.89
C ILE A 8 15.47 12.31 20.68
N PHE A 9 16.20 12.70 19.63
CA PHE A 9 17.22 13.73 19.46
C PHE A 9 17.98 14.05 20.74
N ARG A 10 18.81 13.10 21.17
CA ARG A 10 20.14 13.38 21.69
C ARG A 10 20.96 12.10 21.73
N ASN A 11 22.04 12.18 20.98
CA ASN A 11 23.21 11.33 20.87
C ASN A 11 23.64 10.68 22.22
N GLU A 12 23.51 9.35 22.36
CA GLU A 12 24.53 8.44 22.95
C GLU A 12 24.09 6.96 22.81
N ARG A 13 25.07 6.11 22.44
CA ARG A 13 25.05 4.70 21.96
C ARG A 13 24.40 3.71 22.95
N LYS A 14 24.11 2.42 22.71
CA LYS A 14 24.29 1.41 21.63
C LYS A 14 23.36 0.26 22.08
N VAL A 15 22.52 -0.33 21.23
CA VAL A 15 21.96 -1.66 21.52
C VAL A 15 21.95 -2.48 20.23
N GLU A 16 22.77 -3.52 20.23
CA GLU A 16 23.00 -4.46 19.13
C GLU A 16 21.84 -5.46 19.07
N ILE A 17 21.12 -5.49 17.96
CA ILE A 17 20.34 -6.67 17.57
C ILE A 17 20.56 -6.87 16.07
N ALA A 18 21.17 -7.99 15.73
CA ALA A 18 21.57 -8.35 14.38
C ALA A 18 20.33 -8.59 13.51
N VAL A 19 19.94 -7.58 12.72
CA VAL A 19 19.07 -7.76 11.56
C VAL A 19 19.95 -7.55 10.33
N THR A 20 20.16 -8.65 9.62
CA THR A 20 20.90 -8.72 8.37
C THR A 20 20.23 -7.83 7.32
N GLU A 21 21.07 -7.01 6.68
CA GLU A 21 20.82 -5.99 5.64
C GLU A 21 20.26 -4.64 6.12
N SER A 22 21.22 -3.74 6.38
CA SER A 22 21.03 -2.32 6.67
C SER A 22 20.46 -1.57 5.46
N LEU A 23 19.18 -1.22 5.51
CA LEU A 23 18.67 -0.10 4.72
C LEU A 23 19.36 1.17 5.22
N SER A 24 19.91 1.94 4.28
CA SER A 24 20.66 3.16 4.57
C SER A 24 19.74 4.20 5.20
N SER A 25 20.25 4.95 6.18
CA SER A 25 19.56 6.12 6.77
C SER A 25 19.19 7.20 5.74
N LYS A 26 19.73 7.12 4.53
CA LYS A 26 19.34 7.95 3.38
C LYS A 26 18.00 7.53 2.75
N GLU A 27 17.62 6.25 2.84
CA GLU A 27 16.42 5.68 2.22
C GLU A 27 15.16 5.97 3.06
N LEU A 28 15.27 6.01 4.39
CA LEU A 28 14.15 6.35 5.28
C LEU A 28 13.71 7.81 5.17
N ASN A 29 14.60 8.71 4.73
CA ASN A 29 14.33 10.16 4.65
C ASN A 29 13.76 10.61 3.28
N ASP A 30 13.78 9.74 2.25
CA ASP A 30 13.21 10.01 0.92
C ASP A 30 11.84 9.32 0.71
N TYR A 31 11.25 8.75 1.77
CA TYR A 31 9.93 8.12 1.71
C TYR A 31 8.83 9.17 1.54
N ASN A 32 8.59 9.56 0.29
CA ASN A 32 7.42 10.33 -0.10
C ASN A 32 6.35 9.35 -0.58
N PRO A 33 5.28 9.10 0.19
CA PRO A 33 4.24 8.12 -0.18
C PRO A 33 3.61 8.43 -1.53
N ARG A 34 3.48 9.71 -1.92
CA ARG A 34 2.97 10.09 -3.25
C ARG A 34 3.94 9.74 -4.38
N LYS A 35 5.24 9.78 -4.12
CA LYS A 35 6.28 9.37 -5.07
C LYS A 35 6.26 7.85 -5.24
N ALA A 36 6.19 7.10 -4.13
CA ALA A 36 6.06 5.65 -4.16
C ALA A 36 4.81 5.19 -4.94
N GLU A 37 3.65 5.83 -4.72
CA GLU A 37 2.44 5.54 -5.51
C GLU A 37 2.61 5.84 -7.00
N SER A 38 3.24 6.98 -7.34
CA SER A 38 3.51 7.36 -8.73
C SER A 38 4.46 6.37 -9.39
N ASP A 39 5.46 5.86 -8.67
CA ASP A 39 6.42 4.88 -9.20
C ASP A 39 5.73 3.53 -9.46
N LEU A 40 4.85 3.08 -8.55
CA LEU A 40 4.05 1.87 -8.75
C LEU A 40 3.13 1.97 -9.97
N LEU A 41 2.45 3.11 -10.14
CA LEU A 41 1.61 3.33 -11.32
C LEU A 41 2.46 3.40 -12.60
N LEU A 42 3.60 4.08 -12.55
CA LEU A 42 4.51 4.19 -13.69
C LEU A 42 4.95 2.81 -14.20
N ASP A 43 5.25 1.88 -13.29
CA ASP A 43 5.65 0.52 -13.68
C ASP A 43 4.49 -0.26 -14.31
N LYS A 44 3.26 -0.14 -13.80
CA LYS A 44 2.05 -0.69 -14.47
C LYS A 44 1.87 -0.11 -15.87
N LEU A 45 2.05 1.20 -16.04
CA LEU A 45 1.94 1.85 -17.35
C LEU A 45 3.05 1.40 -18.31
N ARG A 46 4.27 1.14 -17.82
CA ARG A 46 5.37 0.59 -18.63
C ARG A 46 5.06 -0.82 -19.11
N GLN A 47 4.49 -1.66 -18.25
CA GLN A 47 4.06 -3.01 -18.61
C GLN A 47 2.97 -2.98 -19.68
N LEU A 48 1.94 -2.13 -19.51
CA LEU A 48 0.90 -1.95 -20.52
C LEU A 48 1.49 -1.46 -21.86
N ARG A 49 2.38 -0.46 -21.81
CA ARG A 49 3.04 0.07 -23.01
C ARG A 49 3.82 -1.02 -23.74
N LYS A 50 4.57 -1.87 -23.02
CA LYS A 50 5.30 -2.99 -23.60
C LYS A 50 4.35 -3.98 -24.27
N HIS A 51 3.29 -4.38 -23.57
CA HIS A 51 2.30 -5.30 -24.11
C HIS A 51 1.66 -4.80 -25.42
N LEU A 52 1.22 -3.54 -25.44
CA LEU A 52 0.65 -2.92 -26.64
C LEU A 52 1.68 -2.81 -27.78
N ALA A 53 2.93 -2.51 -27.45
CA ALA A 53 4.00 -2.43 -28.44
C ALA A 53 4.32 -3.80 -29.06
N ASP A 54 4.37 -4.85 -28.23
CA ASP A 54 4.57 -6.23 -28.67
C ASP A 54 3.42 -6.68 -29.60
N GLN A 55 2.17 -6.38 -29.25
CA GLN A 55 0.99 -6.66 -30.09
C GLN A 55 1.06 -5.97 -31.46
N ASN A 56 1.53 -4.73 -31.48
CA ASN A 56 1.66 -3.94 -32.70
C ASN A 56 3.00 -4.16 -33.43
N ARG A 57 3.90 -5.01 -32.89
CA ARG A 57 5.26 -5.26 -33.41
C ARG A 57 6.08 -3.99 -33.61
N ILE A 58 5.96 -3.05 -32.68
CA ILE A 58 6.71 -1.78 -32.67
C ILE A 58 7.48 -1.61 -31.36
N ALA A 59 8.42 -0.67 -31.32
CA ALA A 59 9.15 -0.38 -30.11
C ALA A 59 8.27 0.35 -29.06
N PRO A 60 8.41 0.06 -27.75
CA PRO A 60 7.54 0.64 -26.71
C PRO A 60 7.46 2.16 -26.68
N TYR A 61 8.59 2.85 -26.91
CA TYR A 61 8.64 4.32 -26.89
C TYR A 61 7.79 4.97 -28.00
N VAL A 62 7.43 4.23 -29.05
CA VAL A 62 6.57 4.71 -30.14
C VAL A 62 5.13 4.93 -29.66
N ILE A 63 4.65 4.05 -28.77
CA ILE A 63 3.33 4.18 -28.13
C ILE A 63 3.30 5.47 -27.30
N PHE A 64 4.16 5.58 -26.27
CA PHE A 64 4.34 6.80 -25.47
C PHE A 64 5.79 6.94 -24.99
N ALA A 65 6.29 8.18 -24.99
CA ALA A 65 7.57 8.51 -24.39
C ALA A 65 7.52 8.34 -22.86
N ASP A 66 8.68 8.12 -22.24
CA ASP A 66 8.78 7.95 -20.78
C ASP A 66 8.35 9.22 -20.02
N SER A 67 8.53 10.40 -20.60
CA SER A 67 8.01 11.67 -20.06
C SER A 67 6.49 11.67 -19.95
N SER A 68 5.78 11.21 -20.99
CA SER A 68 4.31 11.12 -20.98
C SER A 68 3.83 10.10 -19.94
N LEU A 69 4.48 8.93 -19.81
CA LEU A 69 4.13 7.95 -18.79
C LEU A 69 4.31 8.49 -17.36
N ARG A 70 5.43 9.18 -17.10
CA ARG A 70 5.65 9.83 -15.79
C ARG A 70 4.57 10.86 -15.49
N LEU A 71 4.19 11.66 -16.48
CA LEU A 71 3.13 12.65 -16.32
C LEU A 71 1.76 12.01 -16.07
N MET A 72 1.44 10.91 -16.76
CA MET A 72 0.23 10.13 -16.49
C MET A 72 0.22 9.56 -15.07
N ALA A 73 1.35 9.06 -14.58
CA ALA A 73 1.46 8.53 -13.22
C ALA A 73 1.29 9.61 -12.14
N GLN A 74 1.76 10.82 -12.41
CA GLN A 74 1.61 11.97 -11.51
C GLN A 74 0.19 12.55 -11.51
N ILE A 75 -0.41 12.75 -12.69
CA ILE A 75 -1.73 13.40 -12.85
C ILE A 75 -2.89 12.41 -12.66
N LYS A 76 -2.66 11.12 -12.90
CA LYS A 76 -3.65 10.03 -12.82
C LYS A 76 -4.95 10.36 -13.60
N PRO A 77 -4.89 10.64 -14.93
CA PRO A 77 -6.09 10.97 -15.70
C PRO A 77 -7.07 9.78 -15.76
N GLN A 78 -8.28 9.97 -15.23
CA GLN A 78 -9.32 8.91 -15.16
C GLN A 78 -10.40 9.04 -16.24
N THR A 79 -10.28 10.03 -17.12
CA THR A 79 -11.17 10.26 -18.26
C THR A 79 -10.36 10.46 -19.54
N ILE A 80 -10.98 10.16 -20.68
CA ILE A 80 -10.34 10.34 -21.99
C ILE A 80 -10.02 11.81 -22.26
N GLU A 81 -10.87 12.74 -21.80
CA GLU A 81 -10.61 14.18 -21.93
C GLU A 81 -9.37 14.61 -21.13
N ALA A 82 -9.25 14.16 -19.87
CA ALA A 82 -8.06 14.42 -19.07
C ALA A 82 -6.81 13.77 -19.68
N PHE A 83 -6.96 12.58 -20.24
CA PHE A 83 -5.87 11.86 -20.90
C PHE A 83 -5.35 12.60 -22.14
N LYS A 84 -6.24 13.21 -22.95
CA LYS A 84 -5.88 14.03 -24.11
C LYS A 84 -5.06 15.27 -23.76
N ASN A 85 -5.19 15.78 -22.54
CA ASN A 85 -4.45 16.96 -22.07
C ASN A 85 -3.02 16.65 -21.63
N ILE A 86 -2.61 15.37 -21.62
CA ILE A 86 -1.25 14.97 -21.26
C ILE A 86 -0.28 15.30 -22.40
N SER A 87 0.84 15.95 -22.07
CA SER A 87 1.90 16.24 -23.04
C SER A 87 2.44 14.96 -23.69
N GLY A 88 2.45 14.93 -25.03
CA GLY A 88 2.83 13.77 -25.85
C GLY A 88 1.66 12.84 -26.22
N VAL A 89 0.43 13.13 -25.78
CA VAL A 89 -0.78 12.44 -26.22
C VAL A 89 -1.41 13.20 -27.38
N THR A 90 -1.21 12.68 -28.59
CA THR A 90 -1.89 13.18 -29.81
C THR A 90 -3.31 12.60 -29.91
N ALA A 91 -4.18 13.22 -30.71
CA ALA A 91 -5.54 12.72 -30.97
C ALA A 91 -5.57 11.24 -31.44
N TYR A 92 -4.68 10.86 -32.36
CA TYR A 92 -4.56 9.48 -32.84
C TYR A 92 -4.22 8.52 -31.69
N LYS A 93 -3.21 8.84 -30.87
CA LYS A 93 -2.82 8.02 -29.71
C LYS A 93 -3.92 7.93 -28.65
N ALA A 94 -4.65 9.01 -28.41
CA ALA A 94 -5.80 9.01 -27.50
C ALA A 94 -6.90 8.08 -27.99
N GLN A 95 -7.17 8.05 -29.30
CA GLN A 95 -8.15 7.15 -29.89
C GLN A 95 -7.69 5.69 -29.86
N GLN A 96 -6.41 5.42 -30.14
CA GLN A 96 -5.89 4.05 -30.24
C GLN A 96 -5.62 3.40 -28.88
N TYR A 97 -5.12 4.17 -27.90
CA TYR A 97 -4.62 3.62 -26.64
C TYR A 97 -5.30 4.22 -25.40
N GLY A 98 -6.10 5.28 -25.56
CA GLY A 98 -6.67 6.03 -24.43
C GLY A 98 -7.48 5.16 -23.49
N ASP A 99 -8.37 4.32 -24.01
CA ASP A 99 -9.21 3.45 -23.19
C ASP A 99 -8.39 2.48 -22.33
N SER A 100 -7.37 1.83 -22.91
CA SER A 100 -6.51 0.90 -22.18
C SER A 100 -5.74 1.58 -21.05
N PHE A 101 -5.17 2.76 -21.32
CA PHE A 101 -4.40 3.49 -20.31
C PHE A 101 -5.31 4.07 -19.21
N VAL A 102 -6.45 4.66 -19.59
CA VAL A 102 -7.42 5.19 -18.62
C VAL A 102 -8.00 4.08 -17.76
N SER A 103 -8.26 2.89 -18.30
CA SER A 103 -8.73 1.74 -17.51
C SER A 103 -7.74 1.36 -16.43
N VAL A 104 -6.46 1.16 -16.79
CA VAL A 104 -5.41 0.79 -15.82
C VAL A 104 -5.23 1.85 -14.74
N ILE A 105 -5.28 3.13 -15.10
CA ILE A 105 -5.18 4.24 -14.14
C ILE A 105 -6.39 4.25 -13.20
N ARG A 106 -7.60 4.05 -13.73
CA ARG A 106 -8.83 3.99 -12.93
C ARG A 106 -8.82 2.81 -11.98
N GLU A 107 -8.46 1.61 -12.45
CA GLU A 107 -8.32 0.41 -11.64
C GLU A 107 -7.28 0.61 -10.53
N PHE A 108 -6.15 1.23 -10.83
CA PHE A 108 -5.13 1.54 -9.82
C PHE A 108 -5.67 2.49 -8.75
N CYS A 109 -6.31 3.59 -9.14
CA CYS A 109 -6.94 4.51 -8.21
C CYS A 109 -8.04 3.82 -7.38
N GLN A 110 -8.82 2.94 -8.00
CA GLN A 110 -9.86 2.18 -7.33
C GLN A 110 -9.27 1.20 -6.31
N GLN A 111 -8.23 0.45 -6.66
CA GLN A 111 -7.53 -0.46 -5.76
C GLN A 111 -6.86 0.25 -4.59
N GLN A 112 -6.37 1.48 -4.79
CA GLN A 112 -5.88 2.33 -3.71
C GLN A 112 -6.99 2.97 -2.88
N SER A 113 -8.19 3.11 -3.44
CA SER A 113 -9.38 3.67 -2.77
C SER A 113 -10.31 2.62 -2.17
N LEU A 114 -10.08 1.32 -2.43
CA LEU A 114 -10.78 0.26 -1.75
C LEU A 114 -10.49 0.48 -0.26
N PRO A 115 -11.53 0.74 0.55
CA PRO A 115 -11.32 0.79 1.98
C PRO A 115 -10.98 -0.64 2.36
N THR A 116 -9.70 -0.97 2.54
CA THR A 116 -9.38 -1.80 3.70
C THR A 116 -9.99 -1.02 4.84
N PRO A 117 -11.04 -1.50 5.51
CA PRO A 117 -11.66 -0.72 6.57
C PRO A 117 -10.52 -0.38 7.52
N LEU A 118 -10.29 0.91 7.78
CA LEU A 118 -9.32 1.26 8.82
C LEU A 118 -9.78 0.55 10.09
N PRO A 119 -8.86 -0.04 10.87
CA PRO A 119 -9.23 -0.61 12.14
C PRO A 119 -10.06 0.42 12.92
N THR A 120 -11.32 0.06 13.20
CA THR A 120 -12.19 0.91 14.00
C THR A 120 -11.53 1.14 15.37
N ASN A 121 -11.97 2.15 16.12
CA ASN A 121 -11.47 2.36 17.50
C ASN A 121 -11.55 1.08 18.36
N THR A 122 -12.55 0.23 18.09
CA THR A 122 -12.69 -1.05 18.78
C THR A 122 -11.67 -2.10 18.31
N ASN A 123 -11.33 -2.13 17.02
CA ASN A 123 -10.28 -3.02 16.50
C ASN A 123 -8.91 -2.61 17.05
N MET A 124 -8.61 -1.30 17.07
CA MET A 124 -7.36 -0.78 17.63
C MET A 124 -7.19 -1.08 19.13
N ALA A 125 -8.28 -0.98 19.92
CA ALA A 125 -8.23 -1.34 21.33
C ALA A 125 -7.98 -2.84 21.56
N THR A 126 -8.49 -3.72 20.69
CA THR A 126 -8.12 -5.15 20.70
C THR A 126 -6.65 -5.33 20.38
N LEU A 127 -6.16 -4.70 19.31
CA LEU A 127 -4.77 -4.80 18.87
C LEU A 127 -3.80 -4.36 19.96
N GLN A 128 -4.06 -3.26 20.64
CA GLN A 128 -3.19 -2.74 21.69
C GLN A 128 -3.06 -3.71 22.87
N LEU A 129 -4.17 -4.33 23.31
CA LEU A 129 -4.14 -5.31 24.39
C LEU A 129 -3.48 -6.62 23.96
N TYR A 130 -3.69 -7.02 22.70
CA TYR A 130 -3.02 -8.18 22.12
C TYR A 130 -1.50 -7.99 22.03
N GLN A 131 -1.04 -6.81 21.59
CA GLN A 131 0.38 -6.44 21.57
C GLN A 131 1.02 -6.34 22.96
N GLN A 132 0.21 -6.20 24.02
CA GLN A 132 0.67 -6.29 25.41
C GLN A 132 0.81 -7.75 25.89
N GLY A 133 0.55 -8.73 25.02
CA GLY A 133 0.66 -10.16 25.31
C GLY A 133 -0.56 -10.77 25.99
N LEU A 134 -1.70 -10.06 26.03
CA LEU A 134 -2.93 -10.61 26.59
C LEU A 134 -3.57 -11.60 25.61
N SER A 135 -4.06 -12.71 26.15
CA SER A 135 -4.84 -13.70 25.40
C SER A 135 -6.24 -13.19 25.07
N VAL A 136 -6.89 -13.77 24.06
CA VAL A 136 -8.26 -13.39 23.67
C VAL A 136 -9.27 -13.44 24.83
N PRO A 137 -9.27 -14.46 25.71
CA PRO A 137 -10.12 -14.46 26.90
C PRO A 137 -9.88 -13.25 27.82
N GLU A 138 -8.62 -12.90 28.10
CA GLU A 138 -8.25 -11.78 28.97
C GLU A 138 -8.63 -10.42 28.35
N ILE A 139 -8.46 -10.28 27.04
CA ILE A 139 -8.90 -9.08 26.30
C ILE A 139 -10.42 -8.94 26.39
N ALA A 140 -11.16 -10.04 26.24
CA ALA A 140 -12.61 -10.05 26.32
C ALA A 140 -13.10 -9.58 27.71
N GLU A 141 -12.52 -10.09 28.79
CA GLU A 141 -12.82 -9.67 30.15
C GLU A 141 -12.46 -8.20 30.38
N ARG A 142 -11.24 -7.78 30.01
CA ARG A 142 -10.75 -6.41 30.24
C ARG A 142 -11.55 -5.36 29.47
N ARG A 143 -12.11 -5.74 28.32
CA ARG A 143 -12.95 -4.87 27.49
C ARG A 143 -14.44 -5.01 27.76
N ASN A 144 -14.85 -5.94 28.64
CA ASN A 144 -16.24 -6.29 28.89
C ASN A 144 -17.01 -6.64 27.59
N LEU A 145 -16.38 -7.45 26.73
CA LEU A 145 -16.93 -7.91 25.45
C LEU A 145 -16.95 -9.45 25.41
N LYS A 146 -17.72 -10.02 24.48
CA LYS A 146 -17.70 -11.47 24.25
C LYS A 146 -16.43 -11.85 23.50
N GLN A 147 -15.86 -13.02 23.80
CA GLN A 147 -14.70 -13.55 23.07
C GLN A 147 -14.97 -13.63 21.56
N THR A 148 -16.19 -13.97 21.14
CA THR A 148 -16.61 -14.00 19.72
C THR A 148 -16.42 -12.65 19.02
N THR A 149 -16.67 -11.54 19.72
CA THR A 149 -16.46 -10.19 19.21
C THR A 149 -14.96 -9.88 19.09
N ILE A 150 -14.15 -10.34 20.05
CA ILE A 150 -12.69 -10.17 19.99
C ILE A 150 -12.07 -10.99 18.85
N TYR A 151 -12.50 -12.23 18.66
CA TYR A 151 -12.09 -13.03 17.49
C TYR A 151 -12.48 -12.36 16.18
N GLY A 152 -13.68 -11.76 16.09
CA GLY A 152 -14.09 -10.95 14.94
C GLY A 152 -13.16 -9.75 14.70
N HIS A 153 -12.85 -8.97 15.75
CA HIS A 153 -11.90 -7.86 15.63
C HIS A 153 -10.50 -8.33 15.17
N ILE A 154 -10.03 -9.49 15.63
CA ILE A 154 -8.72 -10.04 15.25
C ILE A 154 -8.72 -10.51 13.80
N ALA A 155 -9.79 -11.17 13.34
CA ALA A 155 -9.96 -11.56 11.95
C ALA A 155 -9.92 -10.33 11.04
N ASP A 156 -10.69 -9.28 11.37
CA ASP A 156 -10.67 -8.00 10.67
C ASP A 156 -9.26 -7.40 10.60
N LEU A 157 -8.52 -7.41 11.72
CA LEU A 157 -7.17 -6.85 11.80
C LEU A 157 -6.15 -7.64 10.95
N ILE A 158 -6.30 -8.97 10.84
CA ILE A 158 -5.47 -9.82 9.96
C ILE A 158 -5.75 -9.47 8.49
N GLU A 159 -7.02 -9.33 8.11
CA GLU A 159 -7.42 -8.89 6.76
C GLU A 159 -6.90 -7.48 6.45
N MET A 160 -6.79 -6.62 7.47
CA MET A 160 -6.20 -5.27 7.39
C MET A 160 -4.67 -5.25 7.43
N ASN A 161 -4.02 -6.42 7.34
CA ASN A 161 -2.57 -6.60 7.29
C ASN A 161 -1.84 -5.95 8.48
N GLN A 162 -2.50 -5.91 9.65
CA GLN A 162 -1.89 -5.45 10.89
C GLN A 162 -0.93 -6.51 11.43
N PRO A 163 0.12 -6.11 12.19
CA PRO A 163 1.11 -7.03 12.74
C PRO A 163 0.50 -7.84 13.90
N ILE A 164 -0.23 -8.90 13.55
CA ILE A 164 -0.74 -9.90 14.46
C ILE A 164 0.02 -11.19 14.21
N ASP A 165 0.61 -11.73 15.28
CA ASP A 165 1.24 -13.05 15.24
C ASP A 165 0.16 -14.14 15.24
N VAL A 166 -0.17 -14.62 14.04
CA VAL A 166 -1.19 -15.67 13.81
C VAL A 166 -0.66 -17.05 14.21
N ASP A 167 0.66 -17.26 14.22
CA ASP A 167 1.28 -18.54 14.56
C ASP A 167 1.05 -18.90 16.03
N SER A 168 0.79 -17.92 16.88
CA SER A 168 0.39 -18.14 18.28
C SER A 168 -1.01 -18.76 18.46
N PHE A 169 -1.88 -18.67 17.43
CA PHE A 169 -3.26 -19.21 17.48
C PHE A 169 -3.37 -20.65 17.00
N VAL A 170 -2.43 -21.12 16.16
CA VAL A 170 -2.44 -22.47 15.62
C VAL A 170 -1.60 -23.37 16.52
N SER A 171 -2.19 -23.81 17.63
CA SER A 171 -1.63 -24.93 18.38
C SER A 171 -1.65 -26.19 17.50
N GLU A 172 -0.46 -26.76 17.25
CA GLU A 172 -0.19 -27.97 16.46
C GLU A 172 -1.33 -29.01 16.54
N HIS A 173 -2.26 -28.96 15.58
CA HIS A 173 -3.16 -30.08 15.34
C HIS A 173 -2.51 -31.04 14.35
N LYS A 174 -1.69 -31.90 14.94
CA LYS A 174 -1.44 -33.30 14.58
C LYS A 174 -1.14 -33.56 13.10
N LYS A 175 0.17 -33.65 12.79
CA LYS A 175 0.65 -34.40 11.63
C LYS A 175 0.04 -35.82 11.65
N PRO A 176 -0.51 -36.32 10.53
CA PRO A 176 -0.88 -37.74 10.40
C PRO A 176 0.34 -38.66 10.51
#